data_AF-A0A0F9JXV8-F1
#
_entry.id   AF-A0A0F9JXV8-F1
#
_cell.length_a   1.000
_cell.length_b   1.000
_cell.length_c   1.000
_cell.angle_alpha   90.00
_cell.angle_beta   90.00
_cell.angle_gamma   90.00
#
_symmetry.space_group_name_H-M   'P 1'
#
loop_
_entity.id
_entity.type
_entity.pdbx_description
1 polymer ?
#
loop_
_entity_poly.entity_id
_entity_poly.type
_entity_poly.pdbx_seq_one_letter_code
_entity_poly.pdbx_strand_id
1 'polypeptide(L)'
;AALRATEAELSGQVSRQSTDLITLKQLTREAEAVRVLYEYFLSRLNETSAQQGIQRADSRILSDAVVPSHPSAPRRTLILAMSAVFGLLCSVGFVLLREVRNSSFRTARDLEAATGYSVLGQIPETGSDVLQYLADRPRSATAEALRDLRTSLMQLNGGNPPQVILCTSSVAGEGKTTTSLALAQNICGLGRSVLLVEGDMRRRGLSQHFPRLPNRGMTSVLRGELPLSDAVSRPQGCNADVLACEEIDTHPTDFFASDRFRVLMEDARRTYDTVIIDTPSVLLVPDARVIAEHADAILFTVQWDKTTRRQVEEAMRMFQNAGQRIAGLVLSQICEGRMKSYGNGDVCRDVSGYGAEYQRAAVERQIITT
;
A
#
# COMPACT_ATOMS: atom_id res chain seq x y z
N ALA A 1 96.34 -117.83 33.65
CA ALA A 1 95.92 -116.74 34.55
C ALA A 1 95.96 -115.37 33.87
N ALA A 2 97.04 -115.01 33.15
CA ALA A 2 97.20 -113.70 32.50
C ALA A 2 96.09 -113.32 31.48
N LEU A 3 95.67 -114.23 30.60
CA LEU A 3 94.64 -113.95 29.57
C LEU A 3 93.28 -113.53 30.14
N ARG A 4 92.86 -114.09 31.28
CA ARG A 4 91.59 -113.73 31.94
C ARG A 4 91.64 -112.35 32.60
N ALA A 5 92.82 -111.90 33.01
CA ALA A 5 93.01 -110.55 33.56
C ALA A 5 92.94 -109.50 32.44
N THR A 6 93.55 -109.78 31.28
CA THR A 6 93.48 -108.89 30.10
C THR A 6 92.08 -108.83 29.52
N GLU A 7 91.34 -109.94 29.50
CA GLU A 7 89.93 -109.98 29.08
C GLU A 7 89.02 -109.17 30.02
N ALA A 8 89.23 -109.26 31.34
CA ALA A 8 88.51 -108.45 32.32
C ALA A 8 88.84 -106.95 32.22
N GLU A 9 90.09 -106.60 31.91
CA GLU A 9 90.53 -105.22 31.71
C GLU A 9 89.99 -104.63 30.40
N LEU A 10 90.02 -105.38 29.29
CA LEU A 10 89.43 -104.98 28.02
C LEU A 10 87.91 -104.85 28.12
N SER A 11 87.24 -105.80 28.80
CA SER A 11 85.79 -105.75 29.07
C SER A 11 85.43 -104.53 29.94
N GLY A 12 86.27 -104.21 30.93
CA GLY A 12 86.16 -102.98 31.71
C GLY A 12 86.36 -101.71 30.89
N GLN A 13 87.32 -101.70 29.94
CA GLN A 13 87.53 -100.59 29.01
C GLN A 13 86.35 -100.41 28.05
N VAL A 14 85.82 -101.48 27.47
CA VAL A 14 84.65 -101.44 26.58
C VAL A 14 83.41 -100.95 27.34
N SER A 15 83.24 -101.36 28.60
CA SER A 15 82.14 -100.89 29.45
C SER A 15 82.26 -99.39 29.77
N ARG A 16 83.48 -98.88 30.05
CA ARG A 16 83.74 -97.44 30.23
C ARG A 16 83.48 -96.65 28.94
N GLN A 17 84.01 -97.11 27.80
CA GLN A 17 83.76 -96.47 26.50
C GLN A 17 82.28 -96.45 26.11
N SER A 18 81.54 -97.52 26.43
CA SER A 18 80.10 -97.57 26.23
C SER A 18 79.37 -96.56 27.12
N THR A 19 79.77 -96.44 28.39
CA THR A 19 79.21 -95.47 29.35
C THR A 19 79.51 -94.03 28.94
N ASP A 20 80.72 -93.75 28.47
CA ASP A 20 81.12 -92.43 27.95
C ASP A 20 80.34 -92.07 26.68
N LEU A 21 80.11 -93.03 25.77
CA LEU A 21 79.29 -92.84 24.56
C LEU A 21 77.83 -92.55 24.89
N ILE A 22 77.26 -93.21 25.90
CA ILE A 22 75.91 -92.93 26.38
C ILE A 22 75.85 -91.52 26.97
N THR A 23 76.83 -91.15 27.79
CA THR A 23 76.93 -89.83 28.42
C THR A 23 77.06 -88.73 27.36
N LEU A 24 77.92 -88.93 26.36
CA LEU A 24 78.09 -88.01 25.24
C LEU A 24 76.79 -87.86 24.45
N LYS A 25 76.11 -88.96 24.10
CA LYS A 25 74.80 -88.90 23.42
C LYS A 25 73.75 -88.16 24.25
N GLN A 26 73.73 -88.33 25.56
CA GLN A 26 72.81 -87.64 26.45
C GLN A 26 73.10 -86.13 26.49
N LEU A 27 74.37 -85.73 26.67
CA LEU A 27 74.79 -84.32 26.62
C LEU A 27 74.54 -83.70 25.25
N THR A 28 74.70 -84.45 24.16
CA THR A 28 74.42 -83.96 22.80
C THR A 28 72.93 -83.70 22.62
N ARG A 29 72.06 -84.60 23.09
CA ARG A 29 70.59 -84.39 23.07
C ARG A 29 70.17 -83.20 23.92
N GLU A 30 70.79 -83.01 25.08
CA GLU A 30 70.53 -81.87 25.94
C GLU A 30 70.97 -80.56 25.28
N ALA A 31 72.16 -80.53 24.67
CA ALA A 31 72.64 -79.38 23.91
C ALA A 31 71.74 -79.05 22.70
N GLU A 32 71.27 -80.07 21.98
CA GLU A 32 70.31 -79.90 20.87
C GLU A 32 68.96 -79.37 21.37
N ALA A 33 68.44 -79.88 22.48
CA ALA A 33 67.19 -79.40 23.06
C ALA A 33 67.29 -77.94 23.53
N VAL A 34 68.41 -77.58 24.18
CA VAL A 34 68.69 -76.20 24.58
C VAL A 34 68.84 -75.28 23.37
N ARG A 35 69.47 -75.75 22.30
CA ARG A 35 69.60 -75.00 21.05
C ARG A 35 68.24 -74.71 20.42
N VAL A 36 67.36 -75.71 20.32
CA VAL A 36 66.01 -75.52 19.78
C VAL A 36 65.20 -74.54 20.64
N LEU A 37 65.31 -74.63 21.97
CA LEU A 37 64.65 -73.70 22.89
C LEU A 37 65.19 -72.26 22.71
N TYR A 38 66.50 -72.12 22.55
CA TYR A 38 67.14 -70.82 22.31
C TYR A 38 66.71 -70.21 20.97
N GLU A 39 66.67 -71.00 19.89
CA GLU A 39 66.19 -70.58 18.58
C GLU A 39 64.70 -70.17 18.63
N TYR A 40 63.86 -70.92 19.35
CA TYR A 40 62.46 -70.56 19.58
C TYR A 40 62.32 -69.24 20.34
N PHE A 41 63.08 -69.05 21.43
CA PHE A 41 63.06 -67.80 22.20
C PHE A 41 63.54 -66.61 21.37
N LEU A 42 64.60 -66.76 20.59
CA LEU A 42 65.08 -65.73 19.67
C LEU A 42 64.02 -65.38 18.63
N SER A 43 63.39 -66.38 18.02
CA SER A 43 62.31 -66.16 17.07
C SER A 43 61.14 -65.42 17.71
N ARG A 44 60.74 -65.80 18.92
CA ARG A 44 59.62 -65.17 19.63
C ARG A 44 59.94 -63.76 20.09
N LEU A 45 61.18 -63.50 20.52
CA LEU A 45 61.66 -62.15 20.84
C LEU A 45 61.64 -61.25 19.61
N ASN A 46 62.09 -61.75 18.45
CA ASN A 46 62.07 -60.99 17.20
C ASN A 46 60.64 -60.69 16.75
N GLU A 47 59.72 -61.67 16.81
CA GLU A 47 58.31 -61.47 16.47
C GLU A 47 57.65 -60.43 17.41
N THR A 48 57.91 -60.53 18.72
CA THR A 48 57.37 -59.58 19.70
C THR A 48 57.96 -58.18 19.52
N SER A 49 59.26 -58.07 19.23
CA SER A 49 59.93 -56.79 18.98
C SER A 49 59.43 -56.14 17.69
N ALA A 50 59.19 -56.92 16.64
CA ALA A 50 58.58 -56.45 15.40
C ALA A 50 57.15 -55.96 15.62
N GLN A 51 56.35 -56.65 16.43
CA GLN A 51 54.99 -56.21 16.78
C GLN A 51 54.97 -54.95 17.66
N GLN A 52 55.92 -54.80 18.59
CA GLN A 52 56.05 -53.55 19.39
C GLN A 52 56.37 -52.33 18.50
N GLY A 53 57.13 -52.52 17.41
CA GLY A 53 57.37 -51.47 16.43
C GLY A 53 56.12 -51.03 15.66
N ILE A 54 55.13 -51.92 15.50
CA ILE A 54 53.87 -51.63 14.79
C ILE A 54 52.80 -51.04 15.75
N GLN A 55 52.83 -51.41 17.05
CA GLN A 55 51.86 -50.93 18.05
C GLN A 55 52.21 -49.60 18.71
N ARG A 56 53.45 -49.11 18.61
CA ARG A 56 53.68 -47.69 18.84
C ARG A 56 53.16 -46.95 17.61
N ALA A 57 51.90 -46.54 17.67
CA ALA A 57 51.48 -45.35 16.96
C ALA A 57 52.42 -44.24 17.42
N ASP A 58 53.47 -43.99 16.63
CA ASP A 58 54.46 -42.95 16.90
C ASP A 58 53.79 -41.61 16.62
N SER A 59 52.82 -41.25 17.48
CA SER A 59 52.15 -39.96 17.44
C SER A 59 53.10 -38.97 18.09
N ARG A 60 54.11 -38.58 17.33
CA ARG A 60 54.95 -37.44 17.65
C ARG A 60 54.18 -36.20 17.25
N ILE A 61 53.98 -35.27 18.18
CA ILE A 61 53.47 -33.94 17.85
C ILE A 61 54.49 -33.30 16.90
N LEU A 62 54.15 -33.22 15.61
CA LEU A 62 55.02 -32.61 14.59
C LEU A 62 55.05 -31.09 14.78
N SER A 63 53.89 -30.50 15.11
CA SER A 63 53.72 -29.09 15.38
C SER A 63 52.44 -28.87 16.18
N ASP A 64 52.44 -27.88 17.06
CA ASP A 64 51.22 -27.38 17.69
C ASP A 64 50.27 -26.77 16.64
N ALA A 65 48.97 -26.83 16.92
CA ALA A 65 47.97 -26.21 16.05
C ALA A 65 48.20 -24.70 15.97
N VAL A 66 48.28 -24.17 14.75
CA VAL A 66 48.41 -22.73 14.55
C VAL A 66 47.12 -22.06 15.06
N VAL A 67 47.26 -21.14 16.02
CA VAL A 67 46.14 -20.34 16.50
C VAL A 67 45.62 -19.52 15.32
N PRO A 68 44.36 -19.69 14.90
CA PRO A 68 43.84 -19.00 13.74
C PRO A 68 43.80 -17.49 14.03
N SER A 69 44.44 -16.70 13.15
CA SER A 69 44.47 -15.24 13.26
C SER A 69 43.10 -14.59 13.04
N HIS A 70 42.16 -15.34 12.46
CA HIS A 70 40.80 -14.92 12.20
C HIS A 70 39.83 -16.09 12.43
N PRO A 71 38.59 -15.83 12.88
CA PRO A 71 37.61 -16.88 13.08
C PRO A 71 37.35 -17.67 11.79
N SER A 72 37.45 -18.99 11.83
CA SER A 72 37.09 -19.86 10.69
C SER A 72 35.59 -19.89 10.44
N ALA A 73 34.79 -19.75 11.51
CA ALA A 73 33.34 -19.58 11.49
C ALA A 73 32.88 -18.75 12.70
N PRO A 74 31.77 -18.00 12.58
CA PRO A 74 30.98 -17.75 11.37
C PRO A 74 31.59 -16.66 10.46
N ARG A 75 31.43 -16.79 9.13
CA ARG A 75 31.85 -15.78 8.14
C ARG A 75 30.93 -14.56 8.18
N ARG A 76 31.22 -13.63 9.10
CA ARG A 76 30.37 -12.46 9.39
C ARG A 76 30.05 -11.62 8.14
N THR A 77 31.02 -11.41 7.25
CA THR A 77 30.83 -10.64 6.01
C THR A 77 29.85 -11.31 5.05
N LEU A 78 29.94 -12.64 4.89
CA LEU A 78 29.02 -13.40 4.05
C LEU A 78 27.59 -13.35 4.62
N ILE A 79 27.43 -13.55 5.93
CA ILE A 79 26.12 -13.47 6.59
C ILE A 79 25.53 -12.07 6.42
N LEU A 80 26.35 -11.02 6.60
CA LEU A 80 25.91 -9.64 6.44
C LEU A 80 25.53 -9.32 4.99
N ALA A 81 26.30 -9.80 4.01
CA ALA A 81 25.98 -9.67 2.59
C ALA A 81 24.68 -10.39 2.21
N MET A 82 24.49 -11.63 2.67
CA MET A 82 23.27 -12.39 2.43
C MET A 82 22.04 -11.73 3.07
N SER A 83 22.16 -11.27 4.31
CA SER A 83 21.09 -10.55 5.01
C SER A 83 20.72 -9.24 4.30
N ALA A 84 21.70 -8.50 3.78
CA ALA A 84 21.45 -7.28 3.03
C ALA A 84 20.69 -7.55 1.73
N VAL A 85 21.10 -8.57 0.95
CA VAL A 85 20.40 -8.98 -0.28
C VAL A 85 18.98 -9.44 0.03
N PHE A 86 18.81 -10.29 1.04
CA PHE A 86 17.48 -10.78 1.44
C PHE A 86 16.57 -9.65 1.91
N GLY A 87 17.09 -8.71 2.71
CA GLY A 87 16.36 -7.54 3.17
C GLY A 87 15.88 -6.66 2.02
N LEU A 88 16.71 -6.43 1.00
CA LEU A 88 16.32 -5.70 -0.21
C LEU A 88 15.22 -6.42 -0.99
N LEU A 89 15.34 -7.73 -1.19
CA LEU A 89 14.32 -8.52 -1.88
C LEU A 89 12.98 -8.48 -1.13
N CYS A 90 12.98 -8.68 0.18
CA CYS A 90 11.78 -8.58 1.01
C CYS A 90 11.18 -7.17 0.98
N SER A 91 12.00 -6.13 0.98
CA SER A 91 11.54 -4.74 0.91
C SER A 91 10.83 -4.45 -0.42
N VAL A 92 11.45 -4.79 -1.55
CA VAL A 92 10.83 -4.63 -2.88
C VAL A 92 9.55 -5.43 -2.96
N GLY A 93 9.56 -6.70 -2.52
CA GLY A 93 8.37 -7.54 -2.49
C GLY A 93 7.23 -6.96 -1.65
N PHE A 94 7.55 -6.40 -0.47
CA PHE A 94 6.57 -5.75 0.40
C PHE A 94 5.97 -4.49 -0.24
N VAL A 95 6.79 -3.66 -0.89
CA VAL A 95 6.32 -2.47 -1.60
C VAL A 95 5.39 -2.85 -2.76
N LEU A 96 5.77 -3.84 -3.57
CA LEU A 96 4.93 -4.33 -4.68
C LEU A 96 3.62 -4.92 -4.17
N LEU A 97 3.65 -5.71 -3.09
CA LEU A 97 2.44 -6.26 -2.48
C LEU A 97 1.51 -5.17 -1.97
N ARG A 98 2.07 -4.12 -1.34
CA ARG A 98 1.29 -2.96 -0.89
C ARG A 98 0.67 -2.21 -2.06
N GLU A 99 1.40 -2.07 -3.15
CA GLU A 99 0.93 -1.41 -4.38
C GLU A 99 -0.19 -2.19 -5.07
N VAL A 100 -0.05 -3.52 -5.22
CA VAL A 100 -1.09 -4.38 -5.81
C VAL A 100 -2.37 -4.41 -4.96
N ARG A 101 -2.24 -4.22 -3.63
CA ARG A 101 -3.39 -4.09 -2.74
C ARG A 101 -4.08 -2.73 -2.83
N ASN A 102 -3.44 -1.71 -3.42
CA ASN A 102 -4.05 -0.41 -3.60
C ASN A 102 -4.98 -0.42 -4.81
N SER A 103 -6.28 -0.55 -4.57
CA SER A 103 -7.32 -0.57 -5.61
C SER A 103 -7.98 0.80 -5.79
N SER A 104 -7.26 1.88 -5.48
CA SER A 104 -7.74 3.26 -5.62
C SER A 104 -7.62 3.78 -7.06
N PHE A 105 -8.27 4.90 -7.33
CA PHE A 105 -8.21 5.58 -8.62
C PHE A 105 -7.17 6.70 -8.60
N ARG A 106 -6.21 6.63 -9.53
CA ARG A 106 -5.15 7.64 -9.67
C ARG A 106 -5.24 8.44 -10.96
N THR A 107 -5.90 7.93 -11.99
CA THR A 107 -6.12 8.64 -13.25
C THR A 107 -7.61 8.72 -13.58
N ALA A 108 -8.00 9.76 -14.31
CA ALA A 108 -9.37 9.87 -14.84
C ALA A 108 -9.71 8.67 -15.73
N ARG A 109 -8.78 8.26 -16.62
CA ARG A 109 -8.96 7.09 -17.49
C ARG A 109 -9.24 5.80 -16.74
N ASP A 110 -8.54 5.54 -15.64
CA ASP A 110 -8.79 4.35 -14.81
C ASP A 110 -10.21 4.35 -14.23
N LEU A 111 -10.68 5.53 -13.84
CA LEU A 111 -12.02 5.71 -13.28
C LEU A 111 -13.10 5.55 -14.37
N GLU A 112 -12.90 6.14 -15.54
CA GLU A 112 -13.80 5.99 -16.69
C GLU A 112 -13.86 4.53 -17.16
N ALA A 113 -12.71 3.86 -17.31
CA ALA A 113 -12.63 2.48 -17.75
C ALA A 113 -13.30 1.50 -16.77
N ALA A 114 -13.19 1.76 -15.46
CA ALA A 114 -13.80 0.91 -14.44
C ALA A 114 -15.31 1.12 -14.31
N THR A 115 -15.81 2.33 -14.56
CA THR A 115 -17.19 2.71 -14.24
C THR A 115 -18.10 2.86 -15.46
N GLY A 116 -17.51 3.13 -16.63
CA GLY A 116 -18.23 3.45 -17.86
C GLY A 116 -18.81 4.87 -17.92
N TYR A 117 -18.56 5.73 -16.94
CA TYR A 117 -19.01 7.12 -16.91
C TYR A 117 -17.84 8.08 -17.17
N SER A 118 -18.12 9.20 -17.86
CA SER A 118 -17.11 10.23 -18.14
C SER A 118 -16.72 11.01 -16.89
N VAL A 119 -15.43 11.32 -16.75
CA VAL A 119 -14.91 12.24 -15.74
C VAL A 119 -15.00 13.67 -16.27
N LEU A 120 -15.88 14.47 -15.66
CA LEU A 120 -16.17 15.83 -16.09
C LEU A 120 -15.17 16.86 -15.56
N GLY A 121 -14.45 16.52 -14.48
CA GLY A 121 -13.50 17.41 -13.84
C GLY A 121 -12.52 16.69 -12.93
N GLN A 122 -11.33 17.29 -12.83
CA GLN A 122 -10.22 16.84 -11.99
C GLN A 122 -9.82 17.98 -11.07
N ILE A 123 -10.28 17.96 -9.81
CA ILE A 123 -10.13 19.09 -8.88
C ILE A 123 -8.91 18.84 -7.97
N PRO A 124 -7.88 19.71 -8.02
CA PRO A 124 -6.75 19.65 -7.10
C PRO A 124 -7.18 19.81 -5.65
N GLU A 125 -6.38 19.27 -4.72
CA GLU A 125 -6.59 19.51 -3.30
C GLU A 125 -6.40 21.00 -2.98
N THR A 126 -7.46 21.62 -2.47
CA THR A 126 -7.41 22.97 -1.91
C THR A 126 -7.25 22.89 -0.39
N GLY A 127 -6.71 23.93 0.22
CA GLY A 127 -6.69 24.08 1.67
C GLY A 127 -8.11 24.20 2.27
N SER A 128 -8.19 24.70 3.50
CA SER A 128 -9.42 24.68 4.30
C SER A 128 -10.59 25.47 3.73
N ASP A 129 -10.35 26.55 2.98
CA ASP A 129 -11.40 27.40 2.41
C ASP A 129 -11.25 27.54 0.88
N VAL A 130 -12.15 26.90 0.15
CA VAL A 130 -12.15 26.92 -1.32
C VAL A 130 -12.65 28.24 -1.89
N LEU A 131 -13.59 28.93 -1.22
CA LEU A 131 -14.14 30.18 -1.71
C LEU A 131 -13.10 31.30 -1.60
N GLN A 132 -12.44 31.38 -0.45
CA GLN A 132 -11.33 32.31 -0.25
C GLN A 132 -10.18 31.99 -1.24
N TYR A 133 -9.82 30.73 -1.40
CA TYR A 133 -8.77 30.32 -2.36
C TYR A 133 -9.09 30.77 -3.80
N LEU A 134 -10.33 30.58 -4.26
CA LEU A 134 -10.76 30.98 -5.59
C LEU A 134 -10.80 32.50 -5.78
N ALA A 135 -11.16 33.24 -4.73
CA ALA A 135 -11.14 34.70 -4.73
C ALA A 135 -9.70 35.23 -4.82
N ASP A 136 -8.78 34.66 -4.03
CA ASP A 136 -7.37 35.09 -3.99
C ASP A 136 -6.60 34.66 -5.24
N ARG A 137 -6.96 33.51 -5.85
CA ARG A 137 -6.25 32.91 -6.99
C ARG A 137 -7.20 32.53 -8.13
N PRO A 138 -7.79 33.52 -8.83
CA PRO A 138 -8.77 33.27 -9.89
C PRO A 138 -8.19 32.60 -11.14
N ARG A 139 -6.85 32.59 -11.31
CA ARG A 139 -6.11 31.93 -12.41
C ARG A 139 -5.35 30.68 -11.97
N SER A 140 -5.70 30.10 -10.82
CA SER A 140 -5.10 28.86 -10.33
C SER A 140 -5.55 27.64 -11.15
N ALA A 141 -4.78 26.55 -11.07
CA ALA A 141 -5.14 25.26 -11.67
C ALA A 141 -6.51 24.76 -11.17
N THR A 142 -6.84 24.96 -9.89
CA THR A 142 -8.17 24.66 -9.35
C THR A 142 -9.27 25.50 -10.00
N ALA A 143 -9.04 26.80 -10.21
CA ALA A 143 -10.03 27.66 -10.84
C ALA A 143 -10.30 27.26 -12.30
N GLU A 144 -9.27 26.89 -13.06
CA GLU A 144 -9.42 26.34 -14.41
C GLU A 144 -10.13 24.99 -14.41
N ALA A 145 -9.72 24.04 -13.56
CA ALA A 145 -10.37 22.74 -13.43
C ALA A 145 -11.87 22.84 -13.13
N LEU A 146 -12.27 23.87 -12.38
CA LEU A 146 -13.67 24.15 -12.06
C LEU A 146 -14.43 24.80 -13.22
N ARG A 147 -13.77 25.65 -14.03
CA ARG A 147 -14.33 26.18 -15.28
C ARG A 147 -14.55 25.05 -16.29
N ASP A 148 -13.61 24.11 -16.37
CA ASP A 148 -13.71 22.92 -17.22
C ASP A 148 -14.88 22.04 -16.76
N LEU A 149 -14.96 21.74 -15.45
CA LEU A 149 -16.08 20.99 -14.88
C LEU A 149 -17.43 21.63 -15.21
N ARG A 150 -17.55 22.94 -14.99
CA ARG A 150 -18.76 23.70 -15.34
C ARG A 150 -19.06 23.58 -16.83
N THR A 151 -18.07 23.75 -17.69
CA THR A 151 -18.26 23.70 -19.15
C THR A 151 -18.74 22.32 -19.61
N SER A 152 -18.13 21.26 -19.10
CA SER A 152 -18.54 19.87 -19.34
C SER A 152 -19.97 19.62 -18.87
N LEU A 153 -20.33 20.06 -17.67
CA LEU A 153 -21.68 19.93 -17.12
C LEU A 153 -22.75 20.62 -17.98
N MET A 154 -22.47 21.82 -18.47
CA MET A 154 -23.40 22.58 -19.32
C MET A 154 -23.58 21.95 -20.71
N GLN A 155 -22.68 21.05 -21.13
CA GLN A 155 -22.71 20.40 -22.44
C GLN A 155 -23.35 19.00 -22.44
N LEU A 156 -23.63 18.39 -21.28
CA LEU A 156 -24.06 16.98 -21.16
C LEU A 156 -25.30 16.61 -21.98
N ASN A 157 -26.32 17.47 -22.03
CA ASN A 157 -27.61 17.16 -22.65
C ASN A 157 -27.84 17.95 -23.96
N GLY A 158 -26.89 17.83 -24.91
CA GLY A 158 -27.06 18.43 -26.24
C GLY A 158 -27.24 19.95 -26.23
N GLY A 159 -26.68 20.63 -25.22
CA GLY A 159 -26.78 22.08 -25.03
C GLY A 159 -27.88 22.56 -24.09
N ASN A 160 -28.71 21.67 -23.54
CA ASN A 160 -29.64 22.01 -22.46
C ASN A 160 -28.99 21.75 -21.10
N PRO A 161 -28.47 22.79 -20.40
CA PRO A 161 -27.79 22.57 -19.14
C PRO A 161 -28.75 22.03 -18.07
N PRO A 162 -28.32 21.08 -17.22
CA PRO A 162 -29.15 20.61 -16.11
C PRO A 162 -29.41 21.77 -15.15
N GLN A 163 -30.67 21.92 -14.73
CA GLN A 163 -31.05 22.97 -13.81
C GLN A 163 -30.83 22.53 -12.37
N VAL A 164 -31.19 21.30 -12.02
CA VAL A 164 -30.96 20.73 -10.69
C VAL A 164 -29.82 19.72 -10.75
N ILE A 165 -28.73 20.04 -10.05
CA ILE A 165 -27.52 19.22 -10.00
C ILE A 165 -27.36 18.68 -8.58
N LEU A 166 -27.36 17.36 -8.44
CA LEU A 166 -27.10 16.69 -7.17
C LEU A 166 -25.61 16.36 -7.07
N CYS A 167 -24.94 16.87 -6.04
CA CYS A 167 -23.57 16.53 -5.71
C CYS A 167 -23.55 15.46 -4.62
N THR A 168 -22.91 14.34 -4.90
CA THR A 168 -22.77 13.22 -3.95
C THR A 168 -21.43 12.53 -4.09
N SER A 169 -21.19 11.50 -3.28
CA SER A 169 -19.94 10.74 -3.27
C SER A 169 -20.17 9.30 -2.79
N SER A 170 -19.15 8.44 -2.94
CA SER A 170 -19.19 7.07 -2.44
C SER A 170 -19.16 7.05 -0.92
N VAL A 171 -18.20 7.75 -0.34
CA VAL A 171 -17.87 7.78 1.09
C VAL A 171 -17.67 9.20 1.60
N ALA A 172 -17.72 9.34 2.92
CA ALA A 172 -17.52 10.60 3.59
C ALA A 172 -16.13 11.20 3.34
N GLY A 173 -16.07 12.52 3.10
CA GLY A 173 -14.80 13.27 3.04
C GLY A 173 -14.18 13.39 1.65
N GLU A 174 -14.89 12.99 0.59
CA GLU A 174 -14.40 13.08 -0.80
C GLU A 174 -14.50 14.49 -1.41
N GLY A 175 -14.75 15.53 -0.62
CA GLY A 175 -14.79 16.92 -1.13
C GLY A 175 -16.05 17.30 -1.91
N LYS A 176 -17.17 16.57 -1.73
CA LYS A 176 -18.48 16.88 -2.32
C LYS A 176 -18.97 18.31 -2.02
N THR A 177 -18.94 18.70 -0.74
CA THR A 177 -19.34 20.04 -0.26
C THR A 177 -18.41 21.13 -0.80
N THR A 178 -17.10 20.84 -0.84
CA THR A 178 -16.11 21.75 -1.45
C THR A 178 -16.37 21.94 -2.94
N THR A 179 -16.69 20.86 -3.64
CA THR A 179 -16.99 20.86 -5.08
C THR A 179 -18.30 21.59 -5.37
N SER A 180 -19.35 21.40 -4.56
CA SER A 180 -20.65 22.08 -4.72
C SER A 180 -20.54 23.59 -4.46
N LEU A 181 -19.83 24.01 -3.40
CA LEU A 181 -19.54 25.42 -3.11
C LEU A 181 -18.76 26.09 -4.24
N ALA A 182 -17.67 25.45 -4.67
CA ALA A 182 -16.84 25.96 -5.76
C ALA A 182 -17.64 26.08 -7.05
N LEU A 183 -18.39 25.03 -7.42
CA LEU A 183 -19.19 25.00 -8.64
C LEU A 183 -20.27 26.10 -8.61
N ALA A 184 -20.94 26.29 -7.47
CA ALA A 184 -21.92 27.37 -7.29
C ALA A 184 -21.28 28.74 -7.53
N GLN A 185 -20.14 29.01 -6.90
CA GLN A 185 -19.40 30.27 -7.07
C GLN A 185 -18.98 30.50 -8.55
N ASN A 186 -18.57 29.44 -9.25
CA ASN A 186 -18.16 29.52 -10.64
C ASN A 186 -19.32 29.77 -11.61
N ILE A 187 -20.50 29.20 -11.33
CA ILE A 187 -21.73 29.42 -12.10
C ILE A 187 -22.29 30.83 -11.84
N CYS A 188 -22.29 31.30 -10.58
CA CYS A 188 -22.62 32.69 -10.25
C CYS A 188 -21.73 33.69 -10.99
N GLY A 189 -20.45 33.36 -11.20
CA GLY A 189 -19.52 34.19 -11.98
C GLY A 189 -19.92 34.41 -13.45
N LEU A 190 -20.86 33.62 -13.99
CA LEU A 190 -21.46 33.83 -15.31
C LEU A 190 -22.69 34.74 -15.28
N GLY A 191 -23.06 35.29 -14.12
CA GLY A 191 -24.27 36.09 -13.94
C GLY A 191 -25.56 35.27 -13.80
N ARG A 192 -25.45 33.95 -13.58
CA ARG A 192 -26.61 33.06 -13.33
C ARG A 192 -27.05 33.13 -11.88
N SER A 193 -28.35 33.04 -11.64
CA SER A 193 -28.90 32.87 -10.29
C SER A 193 -28.72 31.42 -9.83
N VAL A 194 -28.07 31.23 -8.68
CA VAL A 194 -27.76 29.89 -8.15
C VAL A 194 -28.29 29.75 -6.73
N LEU A 195 -29.00 28.65 -6.50
CA LEU A 195 -29.38 28.20 -5.16
C LEU A 195 -28.53 27.00 -4.76
N LEU A 196 -27.84 27.09 -3.63
CA LEU A 196 -27.12 26.00 -3.01
C LEU A 196 -27.95 25.44 -1.84
N VAL A 197 -28.36 24.18 -1.94
CA VAL A 197 -29.24 23.52 -0.98
C VAL A 197 -28.43 22.53 -0.13
N GLU A 198 -28.58 22.64 1.18
CA GLU A 198 -28.04 21.67 2.13
C GLU A 198 -28.89 20.41 2.15
N GLY A 199 -28.46 19.34 1.49
CA GLY A 199 -29.11 18.03 1.50
C GLY A 199 -28.56 17.06 2.57
N ASP A 200 -27.45 17.40 3.23
CA ASP A 200 -26.87 16.62 4.34
C ASP A 200 -27.30 17.21 5.69
N MET A 201 -28.54 16.92 6.10
CA MET A 201 -29.10 17.33 7.41
C MET A 201 -28.31 16.78 8.62
N ARG A 202 -27.49 15.74 8.41
CA ARG A 202 -26.77 15.05 9.49
C ARG A 202 -25.47 15.76 9.81
N ARG A 203 -24.66 16.04 8.79
CA ARG A 203 -23.38 16.74 8.98
C ARG A 203 -23.53 18.24 8.89
N ARG A 204 -24.50 18.74 8.12
CA ARG A 204 -24.71 20.17 7.87
C ARG A 204 -23.43 20.87 7.40
N GLY A 205 -22.84 20.36 6.31
CA GLY A 205 -21.55 20.83 5.78
C GLY A 205 -21.56 22.30 5.32
N LEU A 206 -22.66 22.80 4.76
CA LEU A 206 -22.83 24.20 4.37
C LEU A 206 -23.03 25.08 5.60
N SER A 207 -23.82 24.65 6.57
CA SER A 207 -24.00 25.38 7.84
C SER A 207 -22.70 25.48 8.64
N GLN A 208 -21.85 24.44 8.61
CA GLN A 208 -20.51 24.49 9.21
C GLN A 208 -19.58 25.47 8.48
N HIS A 209 -19.67 25.54 7.15
CA HIS A 209 -18.86 26.46 6.34
C HIS A 209 -19.32 27.91 6.51
N PHE A 210 -20.62 28.15 6.69
CA PHE A 210 -21.21 29.47 6.86
C PHE A 210 -21.92 29.61 8.22
N PRO A 211 -21.18 29.86 9.31
CA PRO A 211 -21.73 29.87 10.67
C PRO A 211 -22.71 31.03 10.96
N ARG A 212 -22.86 31.98 10.02
CA ARG A 212 -23.78 33.13 10.13
C ARG A 212 -25.10 32.92 9.38
N LEU A 213 -25.35 31.73 8.84
CA LEU A 213 -26.64 31.42 8.20
C LEU A 213 -27.77 31.49 9.24
N PRO A 214 -28.97 31.93 8.84
CA PRO A 214 -30.12 32.01 9.74
C PRO A 214 -30.54 30.62 10.22
N ASN A 215 -31.04 30.57 11.46
CA ASN A 215 -31.50 29.34 12.11
C ASN A 215 -32.85 28.80 11.60
N ARG A 216 -33.40 29.39 10.53
CA ARG A 216 -34.61 28.93 9.85
C ARG A 216 -34.30 28.78 8.36
N GLY A 217 -34.46 27.58 7.84
CA GLY A 217 -34.05 27.19 6.49
C GLY A 217 -34.98 26.14 5.90
N MET A 218 -34.42 25.08 5.35
CA MET A 218 -35.18 24.07 4.59
C MET A 218 -36.26 23.40 5.44
N THR A 219 -35.98 23.07 6.69
CA THR A 219 -36.95 22.40 7.58
C THR A 219 -38.19 23.28 7.82
N SER A 220 -38.00 24.58 8.11
CA SER A 220 -39.11 25.54 8.24
C SER A 220 -39.96 25.63 6.97
N VAL A 221 -39.33 25.60 5.78
CA VAL A 221 -40.04 25.63 4.49
C VAL A 221 -40.86 24.35 4.28
N LEU A 222 -40.28 23.18 4.55
CA LEU A 222 -40.97 21.90 4.40
C LEU A 222 -42.16 21.75 5.35
N ARG A 223 -42.09 22.36 6.54
CA ARG A 223 -43.21 22.45 7.49
C ARG A 223 -44.26 23.48 7.08
N GLY A 224 -43.99 24.32 6.08
CA GLY A 224 -44.88 25.38 5.62
C GLY A 224 -44.92 26.60 6.56
N GLU A 225 -43.91 26.75 7.42
CA GLU A 225 -43.82 27.86 8.37
C GLU A 225 -43.24 29.13 7.74
N LEU A 226 -42.50 28.99 6.64
CA LEU A 226 -41.79 30.06 5.95
C LEU A 226 -41.79 29.81 4.43
N PRO A 227 -41.99 30.83 3.58
CA PRO A 227 -41.78 30.69 2.14
C PRO A 227 -40.29 30.53 1.80
N LEU A 228 -39.99 29.95 0.62
CA LEU A 228 -38.60 29.77 0.14
C LEU A 228 -37.82 31.08 0.07
N SER A 229 -38.46 32.18 -0.35
CA SER A 229 -37.82 33.51 -0.47
C SER A 229 -37.21 34.02 0.83
N ASP A 230 -37.81 33.65 1.95
CA ASP A 230 -37.43 34.16 3.27
C ASP A 230 -36.47 33.18 3.98
N ALA A 231 -36.39 31.93 3.49
CA ALA A 231 -35.54 30.86 4.03
C ALA A 231 -34.12 30.88 3.45
N VAL A 232 -33.95 31.50 2.29
CA VAL A 232 -32.66 31.60 1.62
C VAL A 232 -31.88 32.80 2.14
N SER A 233 -30.56 32.67 2.20
CA SER A 233 -29.68 33.78 2.55
C SER A 233 -28.39 33.72 1.77
N ARG A 234 -27.79 34.88 1.49
CA ARG A 234 -26.52 34.99 0.79
C ARG A 234 -25.39 35.23 1.80
N PRO A 235 -24.58 34.21 2.13
CA PRO A 235 -23.50 34.39 3.09
C PRO A 235 -22.35 35.23 2.50
N GLN A 236 -21.60 35.89 3.38
CA GLN A 236 -20.45 36.70 2.99
C GLN A 236 -19.38 35.82 2.29
N GLY A 237 -18.89 36.26 1.13
CA GLY A 237 -17.89 35.53 0.35
C GLY A 237 -18.45 34.49 -0.64
N CYS A 238 -19.76 34.24 -0.61
CA CYS A 238 -20.46 33.42 -1.59
C CYS A 238 -21.43 34.27 -2.41
N ASN A 239 -21.41 34.08 -3.74
CA ASN A 239 -22.34 34.78 -4.64
C ASN A 239 -23.65 34.03 -4.88
N ALA A 240 -23.78 32.80 -4.36
CA ALA A 240 -24.98 31.99 -4.44
C ALA A 240 -25.87 32.20 -3.21
N ASP A 241 -27.18 32.06 -3.41
CA ASP A 241 -28.13 32.01 -2.29
C ASP A 241 -28.08 30.60 -1.69
N VAL A 242 -28.09 30.50 -0.36
CA VAL A 242 -27.92 29.25 0.37
C VAL A 242 -29.18 28.93 1.15
N LEU A 243 -29.69 27.72 0.98
CA LEU A 243 -30.77 27.13 1.78
C LEU A 243 -30.17 26.11 2.74
N ALA A 244 -29.99 26.52 4.00
CA ALA A 244 -29.40 25.71 5.06
C ALA A 244 -30.40 24.73 5.67
N CYS A 245 -29.91 23.69 6.34
CA CYS A 245 -30.74 22.82 7.17
C CYS A 245 -30.68 23.18 8.64
N GLU A 246 -31.83 23.07 9.30
CA GLU A 246 -31.93 23.17 10.75
C GLU A 246 -31.55 21.83 11.41
N GLU A 247 -31.26 21.86 12.70
CA GLU A 247 -31.17 20.62 13.47
C GLU A 247 -32.55 19.96 13.54
N ILE A 248 -32.62 18.67 13.27
CA ILE A 248 -33.87 17.91 13.31
C ILE A 248 -33.74 16.71 14.23
N ASP A 249 -34.80 16.45 15.00
CA ASP A 249 -34.90 15.30 15.91
C ASP A 249 -35.43 14.03 15.21
N THR A 250 -35.95 14.16 13.98
CA THR A 250 -36.56 13.07 13.20
C THR A 250 -35.66 12.59 12.06
N HIS A 251 -36.05 11.52 11.37
CA HIS A 251 -35.26 10.95 10.28
C HIS A 251 -35.30 11.86 9.03
N PRO A 252 -34.13 12.29 8.49
CA PRO A 252 -34.06 13.16 7.32
C PRO A 252 -34.75 12.62 6.06
N THR A 253 -34.73 11.30 5.85
CA THR A 253 -35.25 10.65 4.64
C THR A 253 -36.73 10.94 4.40
N ASP A 254 -37.53 11.04 5.47
CA ASP A 254 -38.97 11.29 5.38
C ASP A 254 -39.29 12.69 4.85
N PHE A 255 -38.43 13.68 5.14
CA PHE A 255 -38.57 15.03 4.61
C PHE A 255 -38.30 15.06 3.10
N PHE A 256 -37.23 14.40 2.66
CA PHE A 256 -36.87 14.36 1.24
C PHE A 256 -37.86 13.58 0.38
N ALA A 257 -38.51 12.56 0.94
CA ALA A 257 -39.54 11.78 0.25
C ALA A 257 -40.92 12.46 0.21
N SER A 258 -41.08 13.60 0.87
CA SER A 258 -42.38 14.27 1.00
C SER A 258 -42.77 15.07 -0.26
N ASP A 259 -44.07 15.19 -0.51
CA ASP A 259 -44.61 16.09 -1.55
C ASP A 259 -44.17 17.55 -1.37
N ARG A 260 -43.90 17.96 -0.13
CA ARG A 260 -43.41 19.31 0.18
C ARG A 260 -42.02 19.56 -0.39
N PHE A 261 -41.15 18.55 -0.37
CA PHE A 261 -39.83 18.66 -0.98
C PHE A 261 -39.92 18.75 -2.50
N ARG A 262 -40.84 18.00 -3.12
CA ARG A 262 -41.14 18.13 -4.56
C ARG A 262 -41.57 19.56 -4.91
N VAL A 263 -42.52 20.13 -4.16
CA VAL A 263 -43.00 21.51 -4.37
C VAL A 263 -41.87 22.53 -4.17
N LEU A 264 -41.05 22.36 -3.12
CA LEU A 264 -39.87 23.20 -2.87
C LEU A 264 -38.92 23.21 -4.08
N MET A 265 -38.64 22.04 -4.66
CA MET A 265 -37.77 21.91 -5.83
C MET A 265 -38.40 22.53 -7.09
N GLU A 266 -39.71 22.44 -7.27
CA GLU A 266 -40.44 23.11 -8.35
C GLU A 266 -40.38 24.64 -8.23
N ASP A 267 -40.53 25.18 -7.01
CA ASP A 267 -40.40 26.61 -6.73
C ASP A 267 -38.97 27.10 -6.95
N ALA A 268 -37.98 26.32 -6.52
CA ALA A 268 -36.56 26.60 -6.77
C ALA A 268 -36.24 26.63 -8.27
N ARG A 269 -36.78 25.68 -9.06
CA ARG A 269 -36.66 25.65 -10.52
C ARG A 269 -37.31 26.86 -11.21
N ARG A 270 -38.31 27.49 -10.61
CA ARG A 270 -38.92 28.71 -11.19
C ARG A 270 -38.11 29.97 -10.88
N THR A 271 -37.36 29.96 -9.78
CA THR A 271 -36.71 31.15 -9.23
C THR A 271 -35.23 31.25 -9.62
N TYR A 272 -34.55 30.11 -9.78
CA TYR A 272 -33.11 30.03 -10.00
C TYR A 272 -32.76 29.36 -11.33
N ASP A 273 -31.74 29.88 -12.01
CA ASP A 273 -31.20 29.29 -13.23
C ASP A 273 -30.51 27.95 -12.96
N THR A 274 -29.98 27.76 -11.75
CA THR A 274 -29.32 26.52 -11.33
C THR A 274 -29.52 26.27 -9.84
N VAL A 275 -29.82 25.03 -9.48
CA VAL A 275 -29.94 24.55 -8.10
C VAL A 275 -28.91 23.44 -7.90
N ILE A 276 -28.02 23.61 -6.92
CA ILE A 276 -27.02 22.61 -6.57
C ILE A 276 -27.38 22.06 -5.19
N ILE A 277 -27.49 20.74 -5.07
CA ILE A 277 -27.83 20.09 -3.80
C ILE A 277 -26.61 19.33 -3.28
N ASP A 278 -26.08 19.74 -2.12
CA ASP A 278 -25.00 19.02 -1.44
C ASP A 278 -25.58 17.89 -0.59
N THR A 279 -25.41 16.65 -1.01
CA THR A 279 -26.05 15.48 -0.38
C THR A 279 -25.03 14.61 0.35
N PRO A 280 -25.44 13.80 1.34
CA PRO A 280 -24.54 12.87 2.01
C PRO A 280 -24.01 11.79 1.04
N SER A 281 -23.00 11.05 1.50
CA SER A 281 -22.41 9.96 0.71
C SER A 281 -23.34 8.75 0.63
N VAL A 282 -23.42 8.13 -0.54
CA VAL A 282 -24.47 7.14 -0.89
C VAL A 282 -24.31 5.83 -0.12
N LEU A 283 -23.08 5.42 0.19
CA LEU A 283 -22.83 4.23 1.01
C LEU A 283 -23.18 4.44 2.48
N LEU A 284 -23.32 5.69 2.93
CA LEU A 284 -23.58 6.00 4.34
C LEU A 284 -25.09 6.02 4.64
N VAL A 285 -25.89 6.62 3.75
CA VAL A 285 -27.33 6.84 3.97
C VAL A 285 -28.10 6.85 2.65
N PRO A 286 -29.41 6.51 2.67
CA PRO A 286 -30.23 6.48 1.45
C PRO A 286 -30.60 7.87 0.90
N ASP A 287 -30.43 8.93 1.71
CA ASP A 287 -30.95 10.27 1.44
C ASP A 287 -30.59 10.80 0.04
N ALA A 288 -29.35 10.60 -0.41
CA ALA A 288 -28.91 11.03 -1.75
C ALA A 288 -29.67 10.36 -2.90
N ARG A 289 -30.16 9.13 -2.72
CA ARG A 289 -30.95 8.41 -3.74
C ARG A 289 -32.37 8.94 -3.85
N VAL A 290 -32.95 9.34 -2.72
CA VAL A 290 -34.30 9.95 -2.68
C VAL A 290 -34.25 11.33 -3.31
N ILE A 291 -33.27 12.16 -2.93
CA ILE A 291 -33.10 13.51 -3.48
C ILE A 291 -32.80 13.45 -4.99
N ALA A 292 -32.11 12.41 -5.47
CA ALA A 292 -31.80 12.22 -6.88
C ALA A 292 -33.02 12.12 -7.80
N GLU A 293 -34.19 11.70 -7.29
CA GLU A 293 -35.43 11.68 -8.07
C GLU A 293 -35.89 13.07 -8.53
N HIS A 294 -35.40 14.13 -7.87
CA HIS A 294 -35.72 15.52 -8.20
C HIS A 294 -34.60 16.25 -8.96
N ALA A 295 -33.49 15.55 -9.26
CA ALA A 295 -32.33 16.12 -9.93
C ALA A 295 -32.27 15.77 -11.42
N ASP A 296 -31.78 16.70 -12.24
CA ASP A 296 -31.59 16.50 -13.68
C ASP A 296 -30.25 15.81 -13.97
N ALA A 297 -29.26 16.04 -13.11
CA ALA A 297 -27.92 15.49 -13.24
C ALA A 297 -27.34 15.14 -11.87
N ILE A 298 -26.73 13.95 -11.78
CA ILE A 298 -25.98 13.51 -10.60
C ILE A 298 -24.50 13.65 -10.89
N LEU A 299 -23.84 14.53 -10.12
CA LEU A 299 -22.40 14.72 -10.12
C LEU A 299 -21.78 13.89 -9.00
N PHE A 300 -21.05 12.85 -9.37
CA PHE A 300 -20.52 11.86 -8.43
C PHE A 300 -19.03 12.08 -8.17
N THR A 301 -18.70 12.45 -6.93
CA THR A 301 -17.32 12.78 -6.53
C THR A 301 -16.58 11.55 -6.00
N VAL A 302 -15.35 11.36 -6.44
CA VAL A 302 -14.44 10.28 -6.02
C VAL A 302 -13.11 10.87 -5.58
N GLN A 303 -12.64 10.50 -4.39
CA GLN A 303 -11.36 11.00 -3.87
C GLN A 303 -10.16 10.29 -4.50
N TRP A 304 -9.22 11.07 -5.01
CA TRP A 304 -8.00 10.61 -5.64
C TRP A 304 -7.11 9.79 -4.68
N ASP A 305 -6.57 8.67 -5.19
CA ASP A 305 -5.66 7.74 -4.52
C ASP A 305 -6.13 7.22 -3.16
N LYS A 306 -7.44 7.30 -2.86
CA LYS A 306 -8.00 6.88 -1.57
C LYS A 306 -9.27 6.06 -1.69
N THR A 307 -10.22 6.47 -2.53
CA THR A 307 -11.46 5.71 -2.69
C THR A 307 -11.22 4.47 -3.54
N THR A 308 -11.67 3.33 -3.03
CA THR A 308 -11.44 2.02 -3.67
C THR A 308 -12.44 1.74 -4.78
N ARG A 309 -12.04 0.97 -5.79
CA ARG A 309 -12.91 0.45 -6.87
C ARG A 309 -14.21 -0.14 -6.33
N ARG A 310 -14.10 -0.99 -5.31
CA ARG A 310 -15.27 -1.65 -4.69
C ARG A 310 -16.29 -0.65 -4.13
N GLN A 311 -15.84 0.41 -3.47
CA GLN A 311 -16.73 1.44 -2.92
C GLN A 311 -17.46 2.20 -4.02
N VAL A 312 -16.74 2.58 -5.09
CA VAL A 312 -17.35 3.28 -6.23
C VAL A 312 -18.37 2.37 -6.93
N GLU A 313 -18.00 1.13 -7.23
CA GLU A 313 -18.90 0.16 -7.86
C GLU A 313 -20.16 -0.09 -7.03
N GLU A 314 -20.03 -0.25 -5.71
CA GLU A 314 -21.16 -0.45 -4.81
C GLU A 314 -22.09 0.77 -4.79
N ALA A 315 -21.53 1.98 -4.69
CA ALA A 315 -22.31 3.22 -4.72
C ALA A 315 -23.05 3.42 -6.05
N MET A 316 -22.40 3.10 -7.17
CA MET A 316 -23.02 3.17 -8.50
C MET A 316 -24.16 2.16 -8.65
N ARG A 317 -23.98 0.93 -8.15
CA ARG A 317 -25.07 -0.07 -8.13
C ARG A 317 -26.28 0.41 -7.34
N MET A 318 -26.08 1.13 -6.23
CA MET A 318 -27.19 1.68 -5.44
C MET A 318 -28.01 2.72 -6.23
N PHE A 319 -27.38 3.56 -7.07
CA PHE A 319 -28.10 4.47 -7.96
C PHE A 319 -28.79 3.74 -9.12
N GLN A 320 -28.09 2.79 -9.75
CA GLN A 320 -28.68 1.97 -10.81
C GLN A 320 -29.93 1.22 -10.33
N ASN A 321 -29.89 0.64 -9.13
CA ASN A 321 -31.04 -0.04 -8.52
C ASN A 321 -32.19 0.92 -8.20
N ALA A 322 -31.90 2.20 -7.94
CA ALA A 322 -32.90 3.25 -7.76
C ALA A 322 -33.41 3.84 -9.08
N GLY A 323 -32.97 3.32 -10.24
CA GLY A 323 -33.34 3.82 -11.55
C GLY A 323 -32.69 5.16 -11.92
N GLN A 324 -31.71 5.62 -11.14
CA GLN A 324 -31.05 6.91 -11.32
C GLN A 324 -29.74 6.74 -12.09
N ARG A 325 -29.48 7.63 -13.06
CA ARG A 325 -28.26 7.62 -13.87
C ARG A 325 -27.31 8.72 -13.42
N ILE A 326 -26.03 8.35 -13.29
CA ILE A 326 -24.97 9.31 -13.00
C ILE A 326 -24.66 10.10 -14.26
N ALA A 327 -24.64 11.43 -14.15
CA ALA A 327 -24.39 12.31 -15.28
C ALA A 327 -22.89 12.43 -15.59
N GLY A 328 -22.05 12.38 -14.55
CA GLY A 328 -20.62 12.23 -14.70
C GLY A 328 -19.89 12.26 -13.37
N LEU A 329 -18.57 12.06 -13.45
CA LEU A 329 -17.70 11.88 -12.29
C LEU A 329 -16.80 13.08 -12.07
N VAL A 330 -16.42 13.32 -10.81
CA VAL A 330 -15.39 14.29 -10.44
C VAL A 330 -14.32 13.57 -9.64
N LEU A 331 -13.07 13.65 -10.12
CA LEU A 331 -11.92 13.17 -9.36
C LEU A 331 -11.39 14.33 -8.51
N SER A 332 -11.56 14.25 -7.20
CA SER A 332 -11.27 15.34 -6.27
C SER A 332 -9.99 15.12 -5.46
N GLN A 333 -9.49 16.20 -4.86
CA GLN A 333 -8.32 16.22 -3.97
C GLN A 333 -7.06 15.63 -4.62
N ILE A 334 -6.84 15.97 -5.89
CA ILE A 334 -5.66 15.52 -6.61
C ILE A 334 -4.43 16.22 -6.05
N CYS A 335 -3.45 15.42 -5.61
CA CYS A 335 -2.14 15.91 -5.20
C CYS A 335 -1.25 16.09 -6.44
N GLU A 336 -1.12 17.31 -6.97
CA GLU A 336 -0.35 17.60 -8.19
C GLU A 336 1.09 17.06 -8.17
N GLY A 337 1.77 17.15 -7.01
CA GLY A 337 3.15 16.66 -6.86
C GLY A 337 3.28 15.13 -6.98
N ARG A 338 2.26 14.37 -6.55
CA ARG A 338 2.24 12.91 -6.62
C ARG A 338 1.66 12.40 -7.94
N MET A 339 0.72 13.14 -8.53
CA MET A 339 0.14 12.83 -9.84
C MET A 339 1.19 12.79 -10.96
N LYS A 340 2.19 13.68 -10.91
CA LYS A 340 3.31 13.71 -11.88
C LYS A 340 4.07 12.39 -12.00
N SER A 341 4.13 11.59 -10.94
CA SER A 341 4.81 10.29 -10.93
C SER A 341 4.01 9.16 -11.57
N TYR A 342 2.69 9.35 -11.73
CA TYR A 342 1.77 8.34 -12.30
C TYR A 342 1.35 8.65 -13.74
N GLY A 343 1.71 9.84 -14.26
CA GLY A 343 1.32 10.29 -15.59
C GLY A 343 2.30 9.88 -16.69
N ASN A 344 2.01 8.75 -17.34
CA ASN A 344 2.35 8.57 -18.76
C ASN A 344 1.20 9.19 -19.59
N GLY A 345 1.36 10.45 -19.98
CA GLY A 345 0.63 11.02 -21.12
C GLY A 345 -0.84 11.42 -20.96
N ASP A 346 -1.25 12.07 -19.86
CA ASP A 346 -2.54 12.78 -19.81
C ASP A 346 -2.44 14.23 -19.33
N VAL A 347 -2.64 15.14 -20.29
CA VAL A 347 -3.21 16.51 -20.28
C VAL A 347 -2.70 17.57 -19.30
N CYS A 348 -2.13 17.22 -18.14
CA CYS A 348 -1.57 18.22 -17.22
C CYS A 348 -0.27 18.87 -17.73
N ARG A 349 0.40 18.26 -18.73
CA ARG A 349 1.63 18.78 -19.32
C ARG A 349 1.43 20.00 -20.23
N ASP A 350 0.28 20.16 -20.89
CA ASP A 350 0.11 21.26 -21.85
C ASP A 350 -0.29 22.59 -21.19
N VAL A 351 -1.02 22.55 -20.07
CA VAL A 351 -1.47 23.78 -19.39
C VAL A 351 -0.35 24.41 -18.54
N SER A 352 0.53 23.58 -17.98
CA SER A 352 1.63 24.06 -17.13
C SER A 352 2.81 24.64 -17.91
N GLY A 353 2.98 24.27 -19.19
CA GLY A 353 3.96 24.90 -20.09
C GLY A 353 3.55 26.32 -20.50
N TYR A 354 2.30 26.51 -20.92
CA TYR A 354 1.78 27.83 -21.32
C TYR A 354 1.61 28.80 -20.14
N GLY A 355 1.16 28.34 -18.97
CA GLY A 355 0.99 29.21 -17.80
C GLY A 355 2.30 29.76 -17.22
N ALA A 356 3.37 28.97 -17.26
CA ALA A 356 4.69 29.39 -16.76
C ALA A 356 5.34 30.48 -17.62
N GLU A 357 5.10 30.47 -18.95
CA GLU A 357 5.53 31.54 -19.86
C GLU A 357 4.76 32.85 -19.62
N TYR A 358 3.45 32.79 -19.37
CA TYR A 358 2.67 33.99 -19.03
C TYR A 358 3.04 34.57 -17.65
N GLN A 359 3.35 33.72 -16.66
CA GLN A 359 3.78 34.19 -15.33
C GLN A 359 5.16 34.88 -15.40
N ARG A 360 6.08 34.37 -16.22
CA ARG A 360 7.38 35.02 -16.48
C ARG A 360 7.23 36.32 -17.26
N ALA A 361 6.39 36.36 -18.28
CA ALA A 361 6.13 37.57 -19.05
C ALA A 361 5.41 38.67 -18.25
N ALA A 362 4.58 38.31 -17.26
CA ALA A 362 3.93 39.26 -16.35
C ALA A 362 4.90 39.86 -15.33
N VAL A 363 5.85 39.06 -14.81
CA VAL A 363 6.89 39.51 -13.88
C VAL A 363 7.95 40.38 -14.61
N GLU A 364 8.31 40.04 -15.85
CA GLU A 364 9.25 40.87 -16.65
C GLU A 364 8.66 42.23 -17.04
N ARG A 365 7.35 42.32 -17.34
CA ARG A 365 6.71 43.63 -17.62
C ARG A 365 6.60 44.54 -16.40
N GLN A 366 6.59 43.97 -15.19
CA GLN A 366 6.51 44.75 -13.96
C GLN A 366 7.88 45.33 -13.55
N ILE A 367 8.98 44.73 -14.00
CA ILE A 367 10.35 45.22 -13.76
C ILE A 367 10.76 46.33 -14.74
N ILE A 368 10.14 46.40 -15.93
CA ILE A 368 10.45 47.43 -16.95
C ILE A 368 9.66 48.74 -16.72
N THR A 369 8.72 48.76 -15.77
CA THR A 369 7.87 49.94 -15.47
C THR A 369 8.08 50.48 -14.05
N THR A 370 9.30 50.33 -13.52
CA THR A 370 9.80 51.02 -12.30
C THR A 370 11.17 51.57 -12.61
#